data_AF-A0A6N8NTD7-F1
#
_entry.id   AF-A0A6N8NTD7-F1
#
_cell.length_a   1.000
_cell.length_b   1.000
_cell.length_c   1.000
_cell.angle_alpha   90.00
_cell.angle_beta   90.00
_cell.angle_gamma   90.00
#
_symmetry.space_group_name_H-M   'P 1'
#
loop_
_entity.id
_entity.type
_entity.pdbx_description
1 polymer ?
#
loop_
_entity_poly.entity_id
_entity_poly.type
_entity_poly.pdbx_seq_one_letter_code
_entity_poly.pdbx_strand_id
1 'polypeptide(L)'
;FHQMRYEGIFTPPSEQGTLVFPGNLGMFEWGGISVDPNREVAIANPMALPFVSKLIPRGPGNPMEQPKDAKGTGTESGIQPQYGVPYGVTLNPFLSPFGLPCKQPAWGYISALDLKTNEVVWKKRIGTPQDSMPFPMPVPVPFNMGMPMLGGPISTAGNVLFIAATADNYLR
;
A
#
# COMPACT_ATOMS: atom_id res chain seq x y z
N PHE A 1 -14.33 -2.85 12.32
CA PHE A 1 -12.97 -2.66 12.88
C PHE A 1 -12.91 -2.98 14.38
N HIS A 2 -13.95 -2.68 15.18
CA HIS A 2 -13.99 -2.96 16.63
C HIS A 2 -13.74 -4.43 17.07
N GLN A 3 -13.78 -5.40 16.15
CA GLN A 3 -13.43 -6.79 16.42
C GLN A 3 -11.92 -7.05 16.46
N MET A 4 -11.10 -6.08 16.02
CA MET A 4 -9.64 -6.16 15.96
C MET A 4 -9.02 -5.19 16.97
N ARG A 5 -7.77 -5.46 17.36
CA ARG A 5 -6.99 -4.55 18.18
C ARG A 5 -6.54 -3.33 17.39
N TYR A 6 -6.68 -2.15 17.98
CA TYR A 6 -6.13 -0.89 17.49
C TYR A 6 -5.96 0.10 18.64
N GLU A 7 -4.75 0.21 19.14
CA GLU A 7 -4.33 1.09 20.24
C GLU A 7 -3.44 2.24 19.73
N GLY A 8 -3.25 2.34 18.40
CA GLY A 8 -2.37 3.30 17.73
C GLY A 8 -1.39 2.64 16.77
N ILE A 9 -0.47 3.42 16.20
CA ILE A 9 0.47 2.98 15.16
C ILE A 9 1.43 1.86 15.60
N PHE A 10 1.60 1.68 16.92
CA PHE A 10 2.48 0.66 17.51
C PHE A 10 1.72 -0.54 18.10
N THR A 11 0.46 -0.74 17.71
CA THR A 11 -0.31 -1.91 18.16
C THR A 11 0.35 -3.19 17.62
N PRO A 12 0.80 -4.13 18.48
CA PRO A 12 1.45 -5.34 18.00
C PRO A 12 0.45 -6.29 17.32
N PRO A 13 0.89 -7.12 16.35
CA PRO A 13 0.09 -8.20 15.82
C PRO A 13 -0.42 -9.14 16.92
N SER A 14 -1.61 -9.70 16.73
CA SER A 14 -2.24 -10.61 17.70
C SER A 14 -3.03 -11.72 17.01
N GLU A 15 -3.33 -12.79 17.73
CA GLU A 15 -4.19 -13.88 17.23
C GLU A 15 -5.65 -13.43 17.04
N GLN A 16 -6.09 -12.36 17.70
CA GLN A 16 -7.40 -11.74 17.44
C GLN A 16 -7.41 -11.00 16.09
N GLY A 17 -6.26 -10.55 15.62
CA GLY A 17 -6.11 -9.63 14.50
C GLY A 17 -5.92 -8.19 14.98
N THR A 18 -5.03 -7.50 14.31
CA THR A 18 -4.63 -6.12 14.60
C THR A 18 -4.83 -5.29 13.35
N LEU A 19 -5.54 -4.16 13.49
CA LEU A 19 -5.60 -3.16 12.43
C LEU A 19 -4.28 -2.38 12.42
N VAL A 20 -3.65 -2.28 11.25
CA VAL A 20 -2.36 -1.61 11.07
C VAL A 20 -2.57 -0.40 10.17
N PHE A 21 -2.22 0.78 10.67
CA PHE A 21 -2.26 2.03 9.93
C PHE A 21 -1.16 3.00 10.42
N PRO A 22 -0.28 3.53 9.54
CA PRO A 22 -0.14 3.20 8.11
C PRO A 22 0.08 1.70 7.89
N GLY A 23 -0.55 1.14 6.85
CA GLY A 23 -0.60 -0.31 6.65
C GLY A 23 0.74 -0.93 6.28
N ASN A 24 0.75 -2.23 5.98
CA ASN A 24 1.98 -2.97 5.71
C ASN A 24 2.70 -2.56 4.42
N LEU A 25 2.03 -1.87 3.49
CA LEU A 25 2.66 -1.19 2.34
C LEU A 25 3.23 0.20 2.69
N GLY A 26 3.26 0.57 3.97
CA GLY A 26 3.69 1.88 4.43
C GLY A 26 2.87 3.05 3.86
N MET A 27 3.38 4.26 4.09
CA MET A 27 2.96 5.45 3.33
C MET A 27 3.81 5.64 2.09
N PHE A 28 5.06 5.20 2.12
CA PHE A 28 6.04 5.28 1.03
C PHE A 28 6.67 3.91 0.87
N GLU A 29 6.76 3.44 -0.36
CA GLU A 29 7.34 2.15 -0.69
C GLU A 29 8.73 2.28 -1.33
N TRP A 30 9.31 1.12 -1.64
CA TRP A 30 10.62 0.96 -2.27
C TRP A 30 10.86 1.79 -3.55
N GLY A 31 9.80 2.28 -4.21
CA GLY A 31 9.88 3.12 -5.40
C GLY A 31 10.55 4.48 -5.20
N GLY A 32 10.65 4.98 -3.96
CA GLY A 32 11.29 6.25 -3.65
C GLY A 32 10.52 7.48 -4.13
N ILE A 33 11.22 8.61 -4.26
CA ILE A 33 10.65 9.90 -4.65
C ILE A 33 11.46 10.49 -5.82
N SER A 34 10.85 11.43 -6.54
CA SER A 34 11.55 12.22 -7.54
C SER A 34 11.89 13.61 -6.99
N VAL A 35 13.07 14.13 -7.29
CA VAL A 35 13.49 15.46 -6.84
C VAL A 35 13.88 16.29 -8.06
N ASP A 36 13.25 17.46 -8.20
CA ASP A 36 13.68 18.50 -9.13
C ASP A 36 14.56 19.51 -8.35
N PRO A 37 15.89 19.45 -8.49
CA PRO A 37 16.79 20.33 -7.75
C PRO A 37 16.76 21.78 -8.26
N ASN A 38 16.33 22.03 -9.50
CA ASN A 38 16.27 23.39 -10.04
C ASN A 38 15.09 24.17 -9.46
N ARG A 39 14.00 23.45 -9.15
CA ARG A 39 12.80 24.01 -8.52
C ARG A 39 12.76 23.82 -7.01
N GLU A 40 13.65 22.99 -6.48
CA GLU A 40 13.66 22.57 -5.09
C GLU A 40 12.32 21.95 -4.69
N VAL A 41 11.83 21.03 -5.52
CA VAL A 41 10.56 20.32 -5.29
C VAL A 41 10.81 18.82 -5.26
N ALA A 42 10.31 18.15 -4.22
CA ALA A 42 10.22 16.70 -4.16
C ALA A 42 8.81 16.25 -4.51
N ILE A 43 8.70 15.25 -5.38
CA ILE A 43 7.45 14.64 -5.77
C ILE A 43 7.42 13.22 -5.22
N ALA A 44 6.42 12.93 -4.41
CA ALA A 44 6.24 11.65 -3.75
C ALA A 44 4.84 11.10 -4.03
N ASN A 45 4.69 9.79 -3.85
CA ASN A 45 3.44 9.08 -4.12
C ASN A 45 2.87 8.42 -2.84
N PRO A 46 2.48 9.19 -1.80
CA PRO A 46 2.07 8.61 -0.54
C PRO A 46 0.79 7.77 -0.68
N MET A 47 0.80 6.61 -0.03
CA MET A 47 -0.34 5.70 0.10
C MET A 47 -0.89 5.70 1.51
N ALA A 48 -2.17 5.37 1.67
CA ALA A 48 -2.82 5.26 2.97
C ALA A 48 -3.79 4.07 2.94
N LEU A 49 -3.26 2.86 2.78
CA LEU A 49 -4.05 1.62 2.75
C LEU A 49 -3.90 0.89 4.10
N PRO A 50 -4.95 0.79 4.94
CA PRO A 50 -4.86 0.02 6.18
C PRO A 50 -4.80 -1.48 5.90
N PHE A 51 -4.16 -2.22 6.79
CA PHE A 51 -4.03 -3.68 6.73
C PHE A 51 -4.56 -4.32 8.01
N VAL A 52 -4.86 -5.62 7.90
CA VAL A 52 -5.11 -6.50 9.04
C VAL A 52 -3.94 -7.47 9.14
N SER A 53 -3.26 -7.44 10.29
CA SER A 53 -2.20 -8.38 10.66
C SER A 53 -2.71 -9.33 11.73
N LYS A 54 -2.69 -10.64 11.46
CA LYS A 54 -3.14 -11.66 12.42
C LYS A 54 -2.04 -12.69 12.65
N LEU A 55 -1.68 -12.94 13.90
CA LEU A 55 -0.76 -14.03 14.24
C LEU A 55 -1.45 -15.37 13.99
N ILE A 56 -0.72 -16.28 13.33
CA ILE A 56 -1.16 -17.63 13.03
C ILE A 56 -0.20 -18.60 13.72
N PRO A 57 -0.67 -19.49 14.61
CA PRO A 57 0.15 -20.54 15.19
C PRO A 57 0.77 -21.46 14.12
N ARG A 58 1.72 -22.31 14.53
CA ARG A 58 2.31 -23.30 13.62
C ARG A 58 1.32 -24.36 13.17
N GLY A 59 1.47 -24.80 11.93
CA GLY A 59 0.62 -25.84 11.34
C GLY A 59 0.97 -26.15 9.88
N PRO A 60 0.16 -26.96 9.19
CA PRO A 60 0.45 -27.44 7.83
C PRO A 60 0.69 -26.34 6.78
N GLY A 61 0.18 -25.11 6.99
CA GLY A 61 0.41 -23.94 6.12
C GLY A 61 1.36 -22.88 6.70
N ASN A 62 1.99 -23.15 7.85
CA ASN A 62 2.91 -22.26 8.53
C ASN A 62 3.93 -23.09 9.34
N PRO A 63 4.83 -23.82 8.68
CA PRO A 63 5.80 -24.70 9.36
C PRO A 63 6.82 -23.89 10.17
N MET A 64 7.45 -24.54 11.15
CA MET A 64 8.48 -23.93 12.00
C MET A 64 9.74 -23.58 11.22
N GLU A 65 10.14 -24.48 10.32
CA GLU A 65 11.32 -24.34 9.48
C GLU A 65 10.91 -24.05 8.04
N GLN A 66 11.79 -23.36 7.32
CA GLN A 66 11.59 -23.07 5.92
C GLN A 66 11.67 -24.35 5.09
N PRO A 67 10.63 -24.70 4.31
CA PRO A 67 10.72 -25.78 3.33
C PRO A 67 11.87 -25.52 2.35
N LYS A 68 12.58 -26.58 1.93
CA LYS A 68 13.76 -26.45 1.04
C LYS A 68 13.44 -25.81 -0.32
N ASP A 69 12.20 -25.94 -0.76
CA ASP A 69 11.65 -25.41 -2.01
C ASP A 69 10.82 -24.12 -1.78
N ALA A 70 10.77 -23.61 -0.55
CA ALA A 70 10.02 -22.40 -0.25
C ALA A 70 10.62 -21.20 -0.96
N LYS A 71 9.79 -20.58 -1.79
CA LYS A 71 10.07 -19.29 -2.42
C LYS A 71 9.51 -18.18 -1.55
N GLY A 72 10.16 -17.02 -1.54
CA GLY A 72 9.54 -15.82 -1.01
C GLY A 72 8.26 -15.53 -1.79
N THR A 73 7.17 -15.26 -1.07
CA THR A 73 5.91 -14.82 -1.69
C THR A 73 6.09 -13.45 -2.32
N GLY A 74 6.85 -12.56 -1.65
CA GLY A 74 7.03 -11.17 -2.09
C GLY A 74 5.71 -10.38 -2.12
N THR A 75 4.69 -10.87 -1.42
CA THR A 75 3.35 -10.28 -1.37
C THR A 75 3.02 -9.84 0.04
N GLU A 76 2.28 -8.75 0.17
CA GLU A 76 1.68 -8.33 1.45
C GLU A 76 0.29 -8.95 1.66
N SER A 77 0.04 -10.10 1.02
CA SER A 77 -1.22 -10.82 1.07
C SER A 77 -0.99 -12.27 1.45
N GLY A 78 -1.82 -12.80 2.35
CA GLY A 78 -1.75 -14.17 2.83
C GLY A 78 -0.76 -14.36 3.99
N ILE A 79 -0.40 -15.62 4.23
CA ILE A 79 0.51 -16.01 5.32
C ILE A 79 1.94 -15.61 4.97
N GLN A 80 2.56 -14.86 5.87
CA GLN A 80 3.99 -14.55 5.90
C GLN A 80 4.62 -15.38 7.03
N PRO A 81 5.28 -16.50 6.69
CA PRO A 81 5.91 -17.36 7.70
C PRO A 81 7.07 -16.61 8.36
N GLN A 82 7.14 -16.63 9.69
CA GLN A 82 8.27 -16.11 10.45
C GLN A 82 9.06 -17.27 11.01
N TYR A 83 9.83 -18.00 10.20
CA TYR A 83 10.50 -19.23 10.63
C TYR A 83 11.31 -19.06 11.93
N GLY A 84 11.33 -20.10 12.76
CA GLY A 84 12.06 -20.10 14.04
C GLY A 84 11.32 -19.49 15.24
N VAL A 85 10.15 -18.86 15.06
CA VAL A 85 9.29 -18.40 16.19
C VAL A 85 7.97 -19.17 16.28
N PRO A 86 7.13 -19.06 17.33
CA PRO A 86 5.89 -19.85 17.42
C PRO A 86 4.77 -19.46 16.43
N TYR A 87 4.96 -18.39 15.66
CA TYR A 87 3.92 -17.80 14.84
C TYR A 87 4.38 -17.47 13.42
N GLY A 88 3.42 -17.36 12.52
CA GLY A 88 3.53 -16.56 11.30
C GLY A 88 2.55 -15.39 11.39
N VAL A 89 2.51 -14.52 10.39
CA VAL A 89 1.54 -13.44 10.32
C VAL A 89 0.77 -13.50 9.01
N THR A 90 -0.56 -13.50 9.06
CA THR A 90 -1.35 -13.23 7.85
C THR A 90 -1.48 -11.72 7.67
N LEU A 91 -1.12 -11.23 6.49
CA LEU A 91 -1.34 -9.86 6.06
C LEU A 91 -2.47 -9.83 5.05
N ASN A 92 -3.42 -8.93 5.20
CA ASN A 92 -4.42 -8.64 4.17
C ASN A 92 -4.76 -7.15 4.21
N PRO A 93 -5.03 -6.51 3.07
CA PRO A 93 -5.60 -5.16 3.08
C PRO A 93 -6.94 -5.15 3.83
N PHE A 94 -7.24 -4.06 4.53
CA PHE A 94 -8.50 -3.91 5.25
C PHE A 94 -9.61 -3.51 4.26
N LEU A 95 -10.25 -4.54 3.68
CA LEU A 95 -11.28 -4.39 2.66
C LEU A 95 -12.69 -4.41 3.24
N SER A 96 -13.60 -3.80 2.49
CA SER A 96 -15.05 -3.89 2.68
C SER A 96 -15.58 -5.22 2.16
N PRO A 97 -16.84 -5.59 2.45
CA PRO A 97 -17.47 -6.77 1.87
C PRO A 97 -17.48 -6.80 0.33
N PHE A 98 -17.32 -5.64 -0.32
CA PHE A 98 -17.26 -5.51 -1.78
C PHE A 98 -15.82 -5.52 -2.34
N GLY A 99 -14.82 -5.85 -1.52
CA GLY A 99 -13.41 -5.95 -1.95
C GLY A 99 -12.68 -4.61 -2.11
N LEU A 100 -13.34 -3.47 -1.84
CA LEU A 100 -12.71 -2.15 -1.87
C LEU A 100 -12.13 -1.81 -0.49
N PRO A 101 -10.95 -1.18 -0.39
CA PRO A 101 -10.42 -0.78 0.91
C PRO A 101 -11.34 0.14 1.71
N CYS A 102 -11.47 -0.16 3.01
CA CYS A 102 -12.44 0.47 3.91
C CYS A 102 -12.14 1.93 4.27
N LYS A 103 -10.92 2.42 4.05
CA LYS A 103 -10.54 3.80 4.42
C LYS A 103 -11.02 4.79 3.36
N GLN A 104 -11.83 5.76 3.79
CA GLN A 104 -12.21 6.93 3.00
C GLN A 104 -11.37 8.17 3.42
N PRO A 105 -11.20 9.20 2.57
CA PRO A 105 -11.19 9.16 1.10
C PRO A 105 -9.78 8.86 0.57
N ALA A 106 -9.71 8.04 -0.50
CA ALA A 106 -8.52 7.66 -1.27
C ALA A 106 -7.35 6.95 -0.56
N TRP A 107 -6.66 6.09 -1.31
CA TRP A 107 -5.57 5.25 -0.81
C TRP A 107 -4.21 5.62 -1.37
N GLY A 108 -4.15 6.51 -2.35
CA GLY A 108 -2.93 6.92 -3.03
C GLY A 108 -3.04 8.34 -3.60
N TYR A 109 -1.96 9.10 -3.49
CA TYR A 109 -1.84 10.45 -4.01
C TYR A 109 -0.49 10.65 -4.67
N ILE A 110 -0.40 11.56 -5.64
CA ILE A 110 0.85 12.26 -5.94
C ILE A 110 0.83 13.57 -5.17
N SER A 111 1.92 13.86 -4.47
CA SER A 111 2.11 15.08 -3.70
C SER A 111 3.43 15.73 -4.08
N ALA A 112 3.42 17.04 -4.28
CA ALA A 112 4.63 17.85 -4.44
C ALA A 112 4.91 18.58 -3.12
N LEU A 113 6.14 18.48 -2.67
CA LEU A 113 6.69 19.10 -1.47
C LEU A 113 7.68 20.17 -1.91
N ASP A 114 7.50 21.40 -1.44
CA ASP A 114 8.52 22.44 -1.55
C ASP A 114 9.62 22.14 -0.53
N LEU A 115 10.86 21.95 -1.00
CA LEU A 115 11.99 21.57 -0.17
C LEU A 115 12.56 22.72 0.66
N LYS A 116 12.20 23.97 0.37
CA LYS A 116 12.61 25.14 1.16
C LYS A 116 11.71 25.29 2.38
N THR A 117 10.40 25.09 2.20
CA THR A 117 9.40 25.29 3.26
C THR A 117 8.98 24.00 3.95
N ASN A 118 9.27 22.84 3.35
CA ASN A 118 8.77 21.52 3.75
C ASN A 118 7.23 21.43 3.71
N GLU A 119 6.57 22.21 2.86
CA GLU A 119 5.12 22.22 2.72
C GLU A 119 4.65 21.45 1.48
N VAL A 120 3.50 20.77 1.61
CA VAL A 120 2.84 20.13 0.47
C VAL A 120 2.14 21.19 -0.36
N VAL A 121 2.76 21.60 -1.45
CA VAL A 121 2.28 22.67 -2.35
C VAL A 121 1.28 22.17 -3.39
N TRP A 122 1.25 20.86 -3.66
CA TRP A 122 0.27 20.24 -4.55
C TRP A 122 -0.01 18.81 -4.14
N LYS A 123 -1.28 18.38 -4.30
CA LYS A 123 -1.69 17.01 -3.99
C LYS A 123 -2.87 16.59 -4.87
N LYS A 124 -2.78 15.42 -5.49
CA LYS A 124 -3.84 14.87 -6.33
C LYS A 124 -3.97 13.37 -6.18
N ARG A 125 -5.22 12.89 -6.15
CA ARG A 125 -5.55 11.46 -6.23
C ARG A 125 -5.35 10.99 -7.67
N ILE A 126 -4.62 9.90 -7.86
CA ILE A 126 -4.41 9.29 -9.18
C ILE A 126 -4.79 7.83 -9.18
N GLY A 127 -5.15 7.31 -10.35
CA GLY A 127 -5.56 5.93 -10.52
C GLY A 127 -7.06 5.70 -10.33
N THR A 128 -7.59 4.78 -11.12
CA THR A 128 -8.99 4.37 -11.15
C THR A 128 -9.14 2.95 -10.60
N PRO A 129 -10.30 2.59 -10.02
CA PRO A 129 -10.53 1.21 -9.58
C PRO A 129 -10.81 0.22 -10.71
N GLN A 130 -10.86 0.65 -11.97
CA GLN A 130 -11.38 -0.12 -13.11
C GLN A 130 -10.84 -1.56 -13.14
N ASP A 131 -9.53 -1.72 -13.00
CA ASP A 131 -8.84 -3.01 -13.13
C ASP A 131 -8.74 -3.79 -11.80
N SER A 132 -9.21 -3.21 -10.70
CA SER A 132 -9.18 -3.81 -9.35
C SER A 132 -10.57 -4.19 -8.83
N MET A 133 -11.63 -3.99 -9.61
CA MET A 133 -12.98 -4.38 -9.20
C MET A 133 -13.19 -5.90 -9.31
N PRO A 134 -13.95 -6.51 -8.39
CA PRO A 134 -14.20 -7.96 -8.39
C PRO A 134 -15.12 -8.42 -9.53
N PHE A 135 -15.73 -7.49 -10.28
CA PHE A 135 -16.58 -7.76 -11.43
C PHE A 135 -16.23 -6.78 -12.57
N PRO A 136 -16.36 -7.22 -13.83
CA PRO A 136 -16.11 -6.35 -14.98
C PRO A 136 -17.16 -5.23 -15.02
N MET A 137 -16.70 -3.99 -15.04
CA MET A 137 -17.58 -2.83 -15.21
C MET A 137 -17.86 -2.60 -16.71
N PRO A 138 -19.14 -2.51 -17.12
CA PRO A 138 -19.52 -2.31 -18.52
C PRO A 138 -19.14 -0.93 -19.07
N VAL A 139 -18.80 0.01 -18.18
CA VAL A 139 -18.39 1.37 -18.53
C VAL A 139 -17.12 1.75 -17.75
N PRO A 140 -16.22 2.56 -18.33
CA PRO A 140 -15.05 3.07 -17.62
C PRO A 140 -15.45 3.89 -16.39
N VAL A 141 -14.79 3.64 -15.25
CA VAL A 141 -15.01 4.41 -14.03
C VAL A 141 -14.44 5.82 -14.18
N PRO A 142 -15.28 6.89 -14.13
CA PRO A 142 -14.87 8.23 -14.54
C PRO A 142 -14.18 9.05 -13.44
N PHE A 143 -13.74 8.43 -12.35
CA PHE A 143 -13.16 9.14 -11.22
C PHE A 143 -11.90 8.49 -10.67
N ASN A 144 -10.94 9.33 -10.27
CA ASN A 144 -9.73 8.87 -9.60
C ASN A 144 -10.03 8.58 -8.13
N MET A 145 -9.87 7.32 -7.74
CA MET A 145 -10.05 6.90 -6.35
C MET A 145 -8.75 6.97 -5.54
N GLY A 146 -7.59 7.13 -6.19
CA GLY A 146 -6.30 7.11 -5.48
C GLY A 146 -5.88 5.68 -5.23
N MET A 147 -5.42 4.99 -6.27
CA MET A 147 -5.02 3.59 -6.19
C MET A 147 -3.67 3.43 -5.47
N PRO A 148 -3.40 2.28 -4.81
CA PRO A 148 -2.08 1.97 -4.27
C PRO A 148 -1.01 1.99 -5.38
N MET A 149 0.22 2.38 -5.01
CA MET A 149 1.38 2.55 -5.86
C MET A 149 2.66 2.07 -5.18
N LEU A 150 3.36 1.09 -5.75
CA LEU A 150 4.62 0.58 -5.17
C LEU A 150 5.87 1.24 -5.76
N GLY A 151 5.87 1.46 -7.08
CA GLY A 151 6.94 2.18 -7.77
C GLY A 151 6.90 3.69 -7.52
N GLY A 152 7.98 4.38 -7.91
CA GLY A 152 8.15 5.82 -7.69
C GLY A 152 7.87 6.66 -8.94
N PRO A 153 7.72 7.98 -8.76
CA PRO A 153 7.63 8.93 -9.86
C PRO A 153 9.01 9.27 -10.45
N ILE A 154 9.02 9.78 -11.68
CA ILE A 154 10.23 10.31 -12.35
C ILE A 154 9.92 11.69 -12.93
N SER A 155 10.67 12.72 -12.53
CA SER A 155 10.65 14.05 -13.11
C SER A 155 11.75 14.23 -14.15
N THR A 156 11.47 15.03 -15.17
CA THR A 156 12.42 15.37 -16.23
C THR A 156 12.71 16.87 -16.26
N ALA A 157 13.85 17.26 -16.84
CA ALA A 157 14.18 18.67 -17.06
C ALA A 157 13.21 19.38 -18.03
N GLY A 158 12.41 18.63 -18.79
CA GLY A 158 11.35 19.14 -19.66
C GLY A 158 10.06 19.52 -18.92
N ASN A 159 10.05 19.52 -17.58
CA ASN A 159 8.91 19.85 -16.73
C ASN A 159 7.75 18.86 -16.85
N VAL A 160 8.07 17.60 -17.12
CA VAL A 160 7.12 16.50 -17.17
C VAL A 160 7.45 15.49 -16.08
N LEU A 161 6.40 15.06 -15.37
CA LEU A 161 6.42 13.99 -14.38
C LEU A 161 5.81 12.74 -15.01
N PHE A 162 6.44 11.59 -14.79
CA PHE A 162 5.91 10.29 -15.15
C PHE A 162 5.70 9.40 -13.93
N ILE A 163 4.63 8.60 -13.93
CA ILE A 163 4.44 7.50 -12.98
C ILE A 163 3.68 6.33 -13.63
N ALA A 164 4.21 5.12 -13.47
CA ALA A 164 3.62 3.86 -13.95
C ALA A 164 3.41 2.84 -12.82
N ALA A 165 3.19 3.33 -11.61
CA ALA A 165 3.21 2.53 -10.39
C ALA A 165 1.82 2.19 -9.84
N THR A 166 0.77 2.82 -10.37
CA THR A 166 -0.61 2.64 -9.89
C THR A 166 -1.14 1.25 -10.24
N ALA A 167 -1.92 0.66 -9.34
CA ALA A 167 -2.54 -0.66 -9.51
C ALA A 167 -3.56 -0.77 -10.68
N ASP A 168 -3.73 0.29 -11.49
CA ASP A 168 -4.58 0.30 -12.69
C ASP A 168 -3.79 0.22 -14.00
N ASN A 169 -2.48 -0.02 -13.95
CA ASN A 169 -1.65 -0.32 -15.12
C ASN A 169 -1.54 0.79 -16.19
N TYR A 170 -1.70 2.06 -15.81
CA TYR A 170 -1.47 3.21 -16.70
C TYR A 170 -0.12 3.87 -16.43
N LEU A 171 0.56 4.29 -17.49
CA LEU A 171 1.59 5.33 -17.45
C LEU A 171 0.90 6.71 -17.49
N ARG A 172 1.27 7.57 -16.55
CA ARG A 172 0.76 8.94 -16.40
C ARG A 172 1.89 9.94 -16.42
#